data_AF-A0A7S1HJK9-F1
#
_entry.id   AF-A0A7S1HJK9-F1
#
_cell.length_a   1.000
_cell.length_b   1.000
_cell.length_c   1.000
_cell.angle_alpha   90.00
_cell.angle_beta   90.00
_cell.angle_gamma   90.00
#
_symmetry.space_group_name_H-M   'P 1'
#
loop_
_entity.id
_entity.type
_entity.pdbx_description
1 polymer ?
#
loop_
_entity_poly.entity_id
_entity_poly.type
_entity_poly.pdbx_seq_one_letter_code
_entity_poly.pdbx_strand_id
1 'polypeptide(L)'
;LRVSSVSAGSLFSCAVLFDGRVKCWGRNVEGQLGIGSSEASVGGDVGEMGDALPSVDLGGDVAVTRVSAGSGHVCAVTSGMSVKCWGDNSYGQLGVGDADQRGGSSDGMGDALPFVDLGGGGMGVLSVSSGRY
;
A
#
# COMPACT_ATOMS: atom_id res chain seq x y z
N LEU A 1 -0.84 19.03 5.72
CA LEU A 1 -1.52 17.88 5.08
C LEU A 1 -2.76 17.53 5.89
N ARG A 2 -3.87 17.15 5.24
CA ARG A 2 -5.07 16.63 5.93
C ARG A 2 -5.18 15.13 5.67
N VAL A 3 -5.56 14.37 6.68
CA VAL A 3 -5.76 12.91 6.60
C VAL A 3 -7.26 12.64 6.40
N SER A 4 -7.60 11.83 5.40
CA SER A 4 -8.99 11.43 5.12
C SER A 4 -9.36 10.13 5.85
N SER A 5 -8.43 9.19 5.95
CA SER A 5 -8.60 7.93 6.67
C SER A 5 -7.27 7.33 7.08
N VAL A 6 -7.32 6.41 8.05
CA VAL A 6 -6.17 5.60 8.49
C VAL A 6 -6.61 4.14 8.56
N SER A 7 -5.74 3.24 8.14
CA SER A 7 -5.86 1.79 8.35
C SER A 7 -4.61 1.29 9.05
N ALA A 8 -4.78 0.49 10.09
CA ALA A 8 -3.67 -0.13 10.81
C ALA A 8 -3.50 -1.57 10.33
N GLY A 9 -2.26 -2.06 10.23
CA GLY A 9 -1.94 -3.48 10.16
C GLY A 9 -1.49 -4.02 11.52
N SER A 10 -0.73 -5.11 11.56
CA SER A 10 -0.26 -5.69 12.83
C SER A 10 0.74 -4.79 13.58
N LEU A 11 1.73 -4.25 12.87
CA LEU A 11 2.82 -3.44 13.44
C LEU A 11 3.15 -2.21 12.58
N PHE A 12 2.19 -1.79 11.76
CA PHE A 12 2.33 -0.64 10.85
C PHE A 12 0.98 0.04 10.65
N SER A 13 0.98 1.22 10.07
CA SER A 13 -0.23 2.00 9.75
C SER A 13 -0.04 2.73 8.44
N CYS A 14 -1.15 2.94 7.72
CA CYS A 14 -1.20 3.68 6.48
C CYS A 14 -2.33 4.71 6.54
N ALA A 15 -2.03 5.93 6.12
CA ALA A 15 -2.99 7.02 6.04
C ALA A 15 -3.21 7.44 4.59
N VAL A 16 -4.48 7.65 4.23
CA VAL A 16 -4.85 8.32 2.98
C VAL A 16 -4.96 9.81 3.26
N LEU A 17 -4.32 10.61 2.42
CA LEU A 17 -4.37 12.06 2.47
C LEU A 17 -5.50 12.59 1.57
N PHE A 18 -5.94 13.82 1.85
CA PHE A 18 -7.00 14.47 1.04
C PHE A 18 -6.62 14.70 -0.43
N ASP A 19 -5.32 14.73 -0.74
CA ASP A 19 -4.80 14.85 -2.10
C ASP A 19 -4.63 13.50 -2.80
N GLY A 20 -5.10 12.41 -2.17
CA GLY A 20 -5.05 11.06 -2.73
C GLY A 20 -3.73 10.33 -2.51
N ARG A 21 -2.72 10.95 -1.89
CA ARG A 21 -1.48 10.24 -1.53
C ARG A 21 -1.69 9.31 -0.35
N VAL A 22 -0.85 8.28 -0.26
CA VAL A 22 -0.77 7.39 0.90
C VAL A 22 0.58 7.56 1.57
N LYS A 23 0.60 7.62 2.91
CA LYS A 23 1.83 7.51 3.70
C LYS A 23 1.68 6.37 4.70
N CYS A 24 2.70 5.54 4.84
CA CYS A 24 2.72 4.44 5.78
C CYS A 24 3.93 4.53 6.72
N TRP A 25 3.77 4.07 7.97
CA TRP A 25 4.82 4.04 8.98
C TRP A 25 4.70 2.78 9.87
N GLY A 26 5.80 2.39 10.52
CA GLY A 26 5.92 1.18 11.35
C GLY A 26 6.82 0.12 10.72
N ARG A 27 6.56 -1.17 11.00
CA ARG A 27 7.32 -2.32 10.46
C ARG A 27 7.23 -2.38 8.94
N ASN A 28 8.34 -2.69 8.28
CA ASN A 28 8.47 -2.76 6.82
C ASN A 28 9.26 -3.98 6.30
N VAL A 29 9.52 -4.99 7.13
CA VAL A 29 10.36 -6.13 6.71
C VAL A 29 9.73 -7.02 5.61
N GLU A 30 8.44 -6.90 5.33
CA GLU A 30 7.78 -7.55 4.16
C GLU A 30 7.48 -6.54 3.05
N GLY A 31 7.97 -5.30 3.15
CA GLY A 31 7.64 -4.21 2.24
C GLY A 31 6.26 -3.59 2.46
N GLN A 32 5.60 -3.84 3.60
CA GLN A 32 4.22 -3.38 3.85
C GLN A 32 4.02 -1.85 3.88
N LEU A 33 5.10 -1.06 3.98
CA LEU A 33 5.01 0.38 3.84
C LEU A 33 4.95 0.82 2.37
N GLY A 34 5.32 -0.03 1.41
CA GLY A 34 5.23 0.29 -0.02
C GLY A 34 6.13 1.44 -0.46
N ILE A 35 7.23 1.67 0.26
CA ILE A 35 8.15 2.80 0.01
C ILE A 35 9.33 2.44 -0.90
N GLY A 36 9.35 1.23 -1.45
CA GLY A 36 10.40 0.76 -2.35
C GLY A 36 11.78 0.66 -1.67
N SER A 37 11.80 0.39 -0.36
CA SER A 37 13.02 0.36 0.46
C SER A 37 13.06 -0.87 1.35
N SER A 38 14.27 -1.40 1.56
CA SER A 38 14.55 -2.55 2.42
C SER A 38 14.73 -2.18 3.90
N GLU A 39 14.55 -0.92 4.27
CA GLU A 39 14.57 -0.50 5.69
C GLU A 39 13.53 -1.29 6.48
N ALA A 40 13.92 -1.78 7.66
CA ALA A 40 13.08 -2.69 8.45
C ALA A 40 11.87 -2.00 9.09
N SER A 41 11.93 -0.68 9.26
CA SER A 41 10.84 0.15 9.77
C SER A 41 11.06 1.62 9.43
N VAL A 42 10.00 2.42 9.46
CA VAL A 42 10.06 3.89 9.34
C VAL A 42 9.12 4.53 10.35
N GLY A 43 9.54 5.62 10.98
CA GLY A 43 8.75 6.45 11.89
C GLY A 43 9.11 6.30 13.37
N GLY A 44 10.22 5.61 13.66
CA GLY A 44 10.75 5.44 15.02
C GLY A 44 11.85 6.46 15.36
N ASP A 45 12.58 6.94 14.35
CA ASP A 45 13.73 7.81 14.52
C ASP A 45 13.47 9.27 14.16
N VAL A 46 14.39 10.14 14.62
CA VAL A 46 14.35 11.57 14.32
C VAL A 46 14.50 11.79 12.81
N GLY A 47 13.56 12.53 12.22
CA GLY A 47 13.60 12.86 10.81
C GLY A 47 12.92 11.84 9.89
N GLU A 48 12.28 10.80 10.41
CA GLU A 48 11.54 9.83 9.60
C GLU A 48 10.06 10.20 9.40
N MET A 49 9.56 11.18 10.16
CA MET A 49 8.15 11.57 10.19
C MET A 49 7.89 12.94 9.57
N GLY A 50 6.61 13.31 9.45
CA GLY A 50 6.19 14.61 8.91
C GLY A 50 6.38 14.69 7.39
N ASP A 51 7.07 15.74 6.95
CA ASP A 51 7.34 15.95 5.52
C ASP A 51 8.35 14.92 4.96
N ALA A 52 9.24 14.42 5.82
CA ALA A 52 10.22 13.40 5.46
C ALA A 52 9.64 11.99 5.32
N LEU A 53 8.44 11.74 5.87
CA LEU A 53 7.77 10.44 5.73
C LEU A 53 7.44 10.20 4.24
N PRO A 54 7.99 9.16 3.60
CA PRO A 54 7.76 8.93 2.17
C PRO A 54 6.30 8.65 1.86
N SER A 55 5.85 9.09 0.68
CA SER A 55 4.58 8.61 0.12
C SER A 55 4.78 7.28 -0.59
N VAL A 56 3.77 6.42 -0.54
CA VAL A 56 3.71 5.20 -1.34
C VAL A 56 3.57 5.60 -2.80
N ASP A 57 4.47 5.09 -3.64
CA ASP A 57 4.41 5.26 -5.09
C ASP A 57 3.63 4.10 -5.71
N LEU A 58 2.45 4.41 -6.27
CA LEU A 58 1.57 3.44 -6.93
C LEU A 58 1.62 3.55 -8.47
N GLY A 59 2.55 4.33 -9.03
CA GLY A 59 2.71 4.52 -10.47
C GLY A 59 1.67 5.49 -11.06
N GLY A 60 2.09 6.31 -12.02
CA GLY A 60 1.32 7.45 -12.51
C GLY A 60 0.85 8.42 -11.40
N ASP A 61 0.08 9.45 -11.77
CA ASP A 61 -0.62 10.31 -10.80
C ASP A 61 -1.89 9.62 -10.25
N VAL A 62 -1.74 8.41 -9.71
CA VAL A 62 -2.84 7.59 -9.21
C VAL A 62 -3.23 8.03 -7.80
N ALA A 63 -4.34 8.74 -7.69
CA ALA A 63 -4.95 9.09 -6.41
C ALA A 63 -5.61 7.85 -5.75
N VAL A 64 -5.45 7.72 -4.44
CA VAL A 64 -6.07 6.67 -3.62
C VAL A 64 -7.29 7.20 -2.90
N THR A 65 -8.37 6.43 -2.90
CA THR A 65 -9.61 6.77 -2.22
C THR A 65 -9.82 5.98 -0.93
N ARG A 66 -9.29 4.76 -0.86
CA ARG A 66 -9.40 3.85 0.30
C ARG A 66 -8.15 2.98 0.40
N VAL A 67 -7.77 2.64 1.63
CA VAL A 67 -6.77 1.62 1.93
C VAL A 67 -7.32 0.64 2.96
N SER A 68 -6.91 -0.61 2.86
CA SER A 68 -7.10 -1.61 3.90
C SER A 68 -5.77 -2.28 4.18
N ALA A 69 -5.34 -2.22 5.44
CA ALA A 69 -4.14 -2.89 5.91
C ALA A 69 -4.53 -4.20 6.61
N GLY A 70 -4.04 -5.31 6.06
CA GLY A 70 -4.07 -6.63 6.68
C GLY A 70 -2.97 -6.79 7.72
N SER A 71 -2.63 -8.03 8.04
CA SER A 71 -1.56 -8.35 8.99
C SER A 71 -0.17 -7.93 8.52
N GLY A 72 0.14 -8.19 7.24
CA GLY A 72 1.44 -7.91 6.61
C GLY A 72 1.35 -7.29 5.21
N HIS A 73 0.16 -7.00 4.70
CA HIS A 73 -0.05 -6.43 3.36
C HIS A 73 -1.06 -5.29 3.39
N VAL A 74 -1.11 -4.50 2.31
CA VAL A 74 -2.04 -3.40 2.13
C VAL A 74 -2.63 -3.49 0.74
N CYS A 75 -3.93 -3.21 0.63
CA CYS A 75 -4.59 -3.00 -0.64
C CYS A 75 -5.20 -1.60 -0.70
N ALA A 76 -5.03 -0.92 -1.82
CA ALA A 76 -5.55 0.41 -2.08
C ALA A 76 -6.52 0.41 -3.26
N VAL A 77 -7.63 1.14 -3.10
CA VAL A 77 -8.56 1.46 -4.18
C VAL A 77 -8.18 2.80 -4.78
N THR A 78 -7.91 2.81 -6.08
CA THR A 78 -7.56 4.02 -6.83
C THR A 78 -8.80 4.85 -7.19
N SER A 79 -8.62 6.11 -7.57
CA SER A 79 -9.69 6.96 -8.12
C SER A 79 -10.25 6.43 -9.44
N GLY A 80 -9.45 5.65 -10.18
CA GLY A 80 -9.86 4.87 -11.35
C GLY A 80 -10.60 3.57 -11.01
N MET A 81 -11.04 3.40 -9.75
CA MET A 81 -11.79 2.24 -9.27
C MET A 81 -11.09 0.89 -9.51
N SER A 82 -9.75 0.89 -9.48
CA SER A 82 -8.92 -0.31 -9.59
C SER A 82 -8.19 -0.58 -8.27
N VAL A 83 -7.62 -1.77 -8.10
CA VAL A 83 -6.92 -2.16 -6.86
C VAL A 83 -5.45 -2.44 -7.14
N LYS A 84 -4.58 -1.89 -6.30
CA LYS A 84 -3.18 -2.33 -6.17
C LYS A 84 -2.93 -2.80 -4.74
N CYS A 85 -2.16 -3.87 -4.58
CA CYS A 85 -1.79 -4.41 -3.28
C CYS A 85 -0.27 -4.57 -3.17
N TRP A 86 0.28 -4.33 -1.98
CA TRP A 86 1.70 -4.49 -1.66
C TRP A 86 1.91 -5.05 -0.25
N GLY A 87 3.15 -5.42 0.07
CA GLY A 87 3.58 -6.04 1.31
C GLY A 87 3.76 -7.56 1.19
N ASP A 88 3.47 -8.27 2.27
CA ASP A 88 3.60 -9.72 2.35
C ASP A 88 2.71 -10.41 1.31
N ASN A 89 3.32 -11.34 0.58
CA ASN A 89 2.66 -12.14 -0.43
C ASN A 89 2.93 -13.64 -0.29
N SER A 90 3.42 -14.09 0.86
CA SER A 90 3.79 -15.50 1.12
C SER A 90 2.65 -16.50 0.85
N TYR A 91 1.40 -16.03 0.86
CA TYR A 91 0.18 -16.81 0.58
C TYR A 91 -0.60 -16.31 -0.64
N GLY A 92 -0.01 -15.51 -1.53
CA GLY A 92 -0.71 -14.92 -2.69
C GLY A 92 -1.71 -13.81 -2.32
N GLN A 93 -1.52 -13.18 -1.17
CA GLN A 93 -2.41 -12.16 -0.59
C GLN A 93 -2.59 -10.93 -1.50
N LEU A 94 -1.61 -10.65 -2.36
CA LEU A 94 -1.67 -9.51 -3.27
C LEU A 94 -2.58 -9.78 -4.48
N GLY A 95 -2.90 -11.04 -4.79
CA GLY A 95 -3.84 -11.40 -5.85
C GLY A 95 -3.33 -11.16 -7.28
N VAL A 96 -2.01 -11.18 -7.47
CA VAL A 96 -1.36 -10.79 -8.75
C VAL A 96 -0.74 -11.97 -9.52
N GLY A 97 -1.13 -13.20 -9.16
CA GLY A 97 -0.73 -14.41 -9.88
C GLY A 97 0.61 -15.02 -9.46
N ASP A 98 1.22 -14.50 -8.39
CA ASP A 98 2.47 -15.01 -7.81
C ASP A 98 2.46 -14.84 -6.27
N ALA A 99 3.56 -15.27 -5.63
CA ALA A 99 3.79 -15.18 -4.19
C ALA A 99 4.95 -14.21 -3.83
N ASP A 100 5.35 -13.34 -4.75
CA ASP A 100 6.46 -12.42 -4.55
C ASP A 100 6.01 -11.20 -3.73
N GLN A 101 6.77 -10.88 -2.68
CA GLN A 101 6.55 -9.70 -1.85
C GLN A 101 6.85 -8.42 -2.65
N ARG A 102 6.12 -7.34 -2.35
CA ARG A 102 6.26 -6.05 -3.07
C ARG A 102 6.29 -4.89 -2.08
N GLY A 103 7.06 -3.85 -2.39
CA GLY A 103 7.20 -2.67 -1.52
C GLY A 103 8.52 -2.55 -0.78
N GLY A 104 9.32 -3.63 -0.73
CA GLY A 104 10.68 -3.64 -0.18
C GLY A 104 11.78 -3.20 -1.15
N SER A 105 11.47 -3.05 -2.45
CA SER A 105 12.38 -2.57 -3.48
C SER A 105 11.65 -1.65 -4.44
N SER A 106 12.36 -0.70 -5.04
CA SER A 106 11.82 0.21 -6.06
C SER A 106 11.30 -0.53 -7.29
N ASP A 107 11.92 -1.67 -7.63
CA ASP A 107 11.62 -2.44 -8.83
C ASP A 107 10.23 -3.09 -8.81
N GLY A 108 9.64 -3.26 -7.62
CA GLY A 108 8.30 -3.82 -7.41
C GLY A 108 7.22 -2.79 -7.08
N MET A 109 7.54 -1.49 -7.14
CA MET A 109 6.63 -0.38 -6.83
C MET A 109 6.38 0.51 -8.06
N GLY A 110 5.62 1.60 -7.89
CA GLY A 110 5.34 2.53 -8.98
C GLY A 110 4.54 1.87 -10.09
N ASP A 111 4.93 2.13 -11.35
CA ASP A 111 4.30 1.55 -12.53
C ASP A 111 4.50 0.03 -12.63
N ALA A 112 5.54 -0.52 -11.98
CA ALA A 112 5.80 -1.96 -11.94
C ALA A 112 4.86 -2.70 -10.97
N LEU A 113 4.18 -1.98 -10.06
CA LEU A 113 3.19 -2.59 -9.17
C LEU A 113 1.93 -2.94 -9.96
N PRO A 114 1.60 -4.24 -10.15
CA PRO A 114 0.47 -4.64 -10.98
C PRO A 114 -0.87 -4.31 -10.32
N PHE A 115 -1.88 -4.08 -11.16
CA PHE A 115 -3.27 -4.09 -10.71
C PHE A 115 -3.73 -5.52 -10.42
N VAL A 116 -4.60 -5.67 -9.43
CA VAL A 116 -5.32 -6.92 -9.19
C VAL A 116 -6.38 -7.09 -10.29
N ASP A 117 -6.26 -8.17 -11.07
CA ASP A 117 -7.27 -8.52 -12.08
C ASP A 117 -8.42 -9.29 -11.43
N LEU A 118 -9.56 -8.62 -11.28
CA LEU A 118 -10.80 -9.19 -10.76
C LEU A 118 -11.76 -9.64 -11.88
N GLY A 119 -11.36 -9.52 -13.14
CA GLY A 119 -12.20 -9.73 -14.31
C GLY A 119 -13.33 -8.69 -14.47
N GLY A 120 -14.06 -8.79 -15.60
CA GLY A 120 -15.28 -8.02 -15.85
C GLY A 120 -15.07 -6.65 -16.51
N GLY A 121 -15.62 -6.48 -17.71
CA GLY A 121 -15.51 -5.27 -18.53
C GLY A 121 -16.20 -4.03 -17.94
N GLY A 122 -15.59 -3.42 -16.92
CA GLY A 122 -15.98 -2.12 -16.38
C GLY A 122 -16.58 -2.11 -14.97
N MET A 123 -16.46 -3.19 -14.18
CA MET A 123 -16.84 -3.14 -12.77
C MET A 123 -15.74 -2.47 -11.95
N GLY A 124 -16.04 -1.27 -11.44
CA GLY A 124 -15.15 -0.54 -10.56
C GLY A 124 -15.19 -1.04 -9.12
N VAL A 125 -14.04 -1.07 -8.45
CA VAL A 125 -13.93 -1.34 -7.03
C VAL A 125 -14.19 -0.07 -6.21
N LEU A 126 -15.12 -0.15 -5.27
CA LEU A 126 -15.50 0.97 -4.38
C LEU A 126 -14.89 0.84 -2.98
N SER A 127 -14.59 -0.39 -2.57
CA SER A 127 -14.06 -0.69 -1.25
C SER A 127 -13.19 -1.94 -1.29
N VAL A 128 -12.27 -2.01 -0.33
CA VAL A 128 -11.41 -3.17 -0.11
C VAL A 128 -11.32 -3.43 1.39
N SER A 129 -11.25 -4.70 1.78
CA SER A 129 -11.06 -5.13 3.15
C SER A 129 -10.05 -6.27 3.17
N SER A 130 -9.01 -6.13 3.99
CA SER A 130 -7.96 -7.14 4.18
C SER A 130 -8.20 -7.90 5.48
N GLY A 131 -8.08 -9.22 5.42
CA GLY A 131 -8.17 -10.08 6.59
C GLY A 131 -6.95 -9.94 7.52
N ARG A 132 -7.15 -10.31 8.79
CA ARG A 132 -6.07 -10.57 9.74
C ARG A 132 -6.22 -12.01 10.22
N TYR A 133 -5.11 -12.74 10.26
CA TYR A 133 -5.03 -14.03 10.93
C TYR A 133 -5.02 -13.84 12.45
#